data_AF-A0A2N1G8L0-F1
#
_entry.id   AF-A0A2N1G8L0-F1
#
_cell.length_a   1.000
_cell.length_b   1.000
_cell.length_c   1.000
_cell.angle_alpha   90.00
_cell.angle_beta   90.00
_cell.angle_gamma   90.00
#
_symmetry.space_group_name_H-M   'P 1'
#
loop_
_entity.id
_entity.type
_entity.pdbx_description
1 polymer ?
#
loop_
_entity_poly.entity_id
_entity_poly.type
_entity_poly.pdbx_seq_one_letter_code
_entity_poly.pdbx_strand_id
1 'polypeptide(L)'
;MKTKKSLLTFAILFIALISGCAKDDFVEIDGLCPEVLSTTPVNVATNVPLDQLITATFNEEMNPETINQSSFTLNGTSQIAGVITYSGKTATFKPSALLSPNTTYTATIKRTVKDLTGNALQTEKIWTFSTGLTVTPMVASTDPANNENNVFLNKVVSVTFNMPMKASTITGTTYTLKQGNTAIAGIVTYSGTTAVFTPTLALAANTVYTATVSAAVTNLDNTRLPSDYVWKFTTGAIVAPTVTSTDPINNATGVALNKTITANFSMVMDPLTINATNFTLKQGTTAITGVVTYSGTTASFKPTNVLVEGKTYTATITTAAKNAAGVPLANNYVWNFTTLSALVVPAPSGLFFGVFGGNAGITNQGLNTRVNGAIGTTAASSLVTGFTDTMASPFEVYTITPLNNGLVNGGIFTDAPAPGNATKAAKALEGLNAARDLYNSISPANKPGGSDQGSGELGALTLAPGVYKSASGTYQITNGDLTLDAQGNENATWYFQSASSLTVGSPAASRSVKLINGAKANNVYWYVGSSAVINYAGGGVMVGNVIANNGVTFSAPANSTTLPGAETVLNGRAISLVSSVTMVNTIINVPVN
;
A
#
# COMPACT_ATOMS: atom_id res chain seq x y z
N MET A 1 58.22 16.56 -19.44
CA MET A 1 57.25 17.00 -20.48
C MET A 1 56.59 15.76 -21.07
N LYS A 2 55.28 15.83 -21.33
CA LYS A 2 54.30 14.75 -21.46
C LYS A 2 54.64 13.55 -22.40
N THR A 3 54.12 12.38 -21.97
CA THR A 3 53.55 11.24 -22.73
C THR A 3 54.33 9.92 -22.94
N LYS A 4 53.57 8.83 -22.72
CA LYS A 4 53.67 7.43 -23.21
C LYS A 4 54.43 6.39 -22.38
N LYS A 5 53.63 5.48 -21.78
CA LYS A 5 53.74 3.99 -21.71
C LYS A 5 53.53 3.45 -20.28
N SER A 6 52.37 2.86 -20.01
CA SER A 6 52.23 1.64 -19.19
C SER A 6 50.80 1.10 -19.28
N LEU A 7 50.38 0.68 -20.48
CA LEU A 7 49.27 -0.26 -20.66
C LEU A 7 49.88 -1.67 -20.62
N LEU A 8 50.08 -2.27 -19.43
CA LEU A 8 50.31 -3.73 -19.34
C LEU A 8 50.20 -4.34 -17.92
N THR A 9 49.50 -3.73 -16.96
CA THR A 9 49.42 -4.28 -15.59
C THR A 9 48.02 -4.32 -14.99
N PHE A 10 46.99 -4.42 -15.83
CA PHE A 10 45.60 -4.65 -15.40
C PHE A 10 45.12 -6.09 -15.69
N ALA A 11 46.05 -7.03 -15.86
CA ALA A 11 45.78 -8.39 -16.34
C ALA A 11 45.62 -9.48 -15.26
N ILE A 12 45.60 -9.17 -13.95
CA ILE A 12 45.64 -10.23 -12.91
C ILE A 12 44.59 -10.08 -11.79
N LEU A 13 43.57 -9.22 -11.94
CA LEU A 13 42.48 -9.17 -10.95
C LEU A 13 41.09 -9.04 -11.58
N PHE A 14 40.87 -9.80 -12.66
CA PHE A 14 39.54 -10.09 -13.23
C PHE A 14 39.45 -11.55 -13.71
N ILE A 15 40.18 -12.47 -13.05
CA ILE A 15 40.21 -13.91 -13.38
C ILE A 15 39.53 -14.77 -12.29
N ALA A 16 38.75 -14.16 -11.38
CA ALA A 16 38.15 -14.90 -10.27
C ALA A 16 36.65 -14.61 -10.02
N LEU A 17 35.85 -14.40 -11.08
CA LEU A 17 34.37 -14.30 -10.95
C LEU A 17 33.61 -14.54 -12.26
N ILE A 18 34.00 -15.55 -13.04
CA ILE A 18 33.16 -16.10 -14.14
C ILE A 18 33.41 -17.60 -14.30
N SER A 19 33.21 -18.34 -13.21
CA SER A 19 33.12 -19.81 -13.24
C SER A 19 31.87 -20.21 -12.48
N GLY A 20 30.73 -19.97 -13.11
CA GLY A 20 29.41 -20.21 -12.54
C GLY A 20 28.24 -19.72 -13.39
N CYS A 21 28.46 -19.42 -14.67
CA CYS A 21 27.38 -19.46 -15.64
C CYS A 21 27.32 -20.92 -16.10
N ALA A 22 26.31 -21.67 -15.67
CA ALA A 22 25.83 -22.76 -16.51
C ALA A 22 25.68 -22.16 -17.91
N LYS A 23 26.20 -22.84 -18.95
CA LYS A 23 25.73 -22.56 -20.29
C LYS A 23 24.21 -22.68 -20.20
N ASP A 24 23.53 -21.55 -20.33
CA ASP A 24 22.13 -21.61 -20.63
C ASP A 24 22.07 -22.18 -22.04
N ASP A 25 21.77 -23.48 -22.11
CA ASP A 25 21.55 -24.20 -23.37
C ASP A 25 20.20 -23.78 -24.00
N PHE A 26 19.62 -22.65 -23.55
CA PHE A 26 18.48 -22.01 -24.18
C PHE A 26 18.86 -21.52 -25.58
N VAL A 27 18.69 -22.45 -26.53
CA VAL A 27 18.47 -22.11 -27.93
C VAL A 27 17.10 -21.45 -27.99
N GLU A 28 17.07 -20.15 -28.23
CA GLU A 28 15.84 -19.47 -28.63
C GLU A 28 15.42 -20.09 -29.97
N ILE A 29 14.46 -21.03 -29.91
CA ILE A 29 13.80 -21.52 -31.10
C ILE A 29 12.88 -20.37 -31.51
N ASP A 30 13.32 -19.56 -32.48
CA ASP A 30 12.48 -18.56 -33.13
C ASP A 30 11.40 -19.31 -33.92
N GLY A 31 10.36 -19.76 -33.20
CA GLY A 31 9.23 -20.48 -33.74
C GLY A 31 8.36 -19.50 -34.52
N LEU A 32 8.11 -19.80 -35.79
CA LEU A 32 7.12 -19.06 -36.56
C LEU A 32 5.79 -19.14 -35.80
N CYS A 33 5.13 -18.00 -35.62
CA CYS A 33 3.81 -18.01 -35.01
C CYS A 33 2.81 -18.63 -36.00
N PRO A 34 1.84 -19.43 -35.50
CA PRO A 34 0.87 -20.04 -36.37
C PRO A 34 0.00 -19.01 -37.09
N GLU A 35 -0.31 -19.28 -38.36
CA GLU A 35 -1.15 -18.47 -39.24
C GLU A 35 -2.11 -19.35 -40.05
N VAL A 36 -3.32 -18.83 -40.34
CA VAL A 36 -4.28 -19.49 -41.26
C VAL A 36 -4.03 -19.03 -42.70
N LEU A 37 -3.48 -19.93 -43.52
CA LEU A 37 -3.14 -19.70 -44.93
C LEU A 37 -4.36 -19.66 -45.85
N SER A 38 -5.33 -20.56 -45.64
CA SER A 38 -6.51 -20.66 -46.50
C SER A 38 -7.74 -21.15 -45.74
N THR A 39 -8.92 -20.77 -46.21
CA THR A 39 -10.22 -21.21 -45.67
C THR A 39 -11.12 -21.73 -46.78
N THR A 40 -11.95 -22.72 -46.46
CA THR A 40 -13.07 -23.14 -47.32
C THR A 40 -14.37 -23.07 -46.51
N PRO A 41 -15.40 -22.34 -46.96
CA PRO A 41 -15.39 -21.40 -48.07
C PRO A 41 -14.33 -20.31 -47.91
N VAL A 42 -13.88 -19.76 -49.04
CA VAL A 42 -13.05 -18.55 -49.02
C VAL A 42 -13.87 -17.39 -48.46
N ASN A 43 -13.18 -16.40 -47.89
CA ASN A 43 -13.84 -15.20 -47.38
C ASN A 43 -14.70 -14.56 -48.49
N VAL A 44 -15.89 -14.10 -48.10
CA VAL A 44 -16.96 -13.54 -48.93
C VAL A 44 -17.53 -14.44 -50.04
N ALA A 45 -17.32 -15.76 -49.97
CA ALA A 45 -17.95 -16.69 -50.92
C ALA A 45 -19.50 -16.62 -50.87
N THR A 46 -20.13 -16.70 -52.03
CA THR A 46 -21.61 -16.75 -52.21
C THR A 46 -22.04 -18.09 -52.80
N ASN A 47 -23.33 -18.40 -52.74
CA ASN A 47 -23.91 -19.66 -53.23
C ASN A 47 -23.21 -20.91 -52.64
N VAL A 48 -22.77 -20.80 -51.39
CA VAL A 48 -22.14 -21.92 -50.69
C VAL A 48 -23.17 -23.05 -50.46
N PRO A 49 -22.83 -24.31 -50.77
CA PRO A 49 -23.73 -25.45 -50.52
C PRO A 49 -24.16 -25.55 -49.06
N LEU A 50 -25.38 -26.05 -48.83
CA LEU A 50 -25.94 -26.14 -47.47
C LEU A 50 -25.25 -27.21 -46.60
N ASP A 51 -24.56 -28.17 -47.21
CA ASP A 51 -23.80 -29.24 -46.56
C ASP A 51 -22.29 -28.94 -46.48
N GLN A 52 -21.88 -27.71 -46.77
CA GLN A 52 -20.49 -27.30 -46.83
C GLN A 52 -19.71 -27.59 -45.53
N LEU A 53 -18.58 -28.27 -45.67
CA LEU A 53 -17.57 -28.37 -44.61
C LEU A 53 -16.78 -27.08 -44.51
N ILE A 54 -16.60 -26.58 -43.29
CA ILE A 54 -15.90 -25.33 -43.03
C ILE A 54 -14.46 -25.65 -42.60
N THR A 55 -13.47 -25.31 -43.41
CA THR A 55 -12.07 -25.69 -43.18
C THR A 55 -11.15 -24.48 -43.07
N ALA A 56 -10.06 -24.66 -42.33
CA ALA A 56 -8.94 -23.74 -42.24
C ALA A 56 -7.61 -24.51 -42.24
N THR A 57 -6.70 -24.12 -43.13
CA THR A 57 -5.37 -24.72 -43.26
C THR A 57 -4.31 -23.78 -42.69
N PHE A 58 -3.49 -24.29 -41.80
CA PHE A 58 -2.43 -23.55 -41.11
C PHE A 58 -1.08 -23.67 -41.82
N ASN A 59 -0.18 -22.74 -41.56
CA ASN A 59 1.22 -22.78 -42.04
C ASN A 59 2.00 -23.96 -41.44
N GLU A 60 1.59 -24.43 -40.26
CA GLU A 60 2.25 -25.49 -39.51
C GLU A 60 1.28 -26.45 -38.82
N GLU A 61 1.82 -27.44 -38.12
CA GLU A 61 1.03 -28.37 -37.31
C GLU A 61 0.61 -27.71 -35.99
N MET A 62 -0.65 -27.85 -35.66
CA MET A 62 -1.29 -27.23 -34.50
C MET A 62 -1.52 -28.25 -33.42
N ASN A 63 -1.62 -27.81 -32.16
CA ASN A 63 -2.11 -28.66 -31.08
C ASN A 63 -3.63 -28.90 -31.24
N PRO A 64 -4.08 -30.13 -31.57
CA PRO A 64 -5.49 -30.42 -31.83
C PRO A 64 -6.39 -30.18 -30.62
N GLU A 65 -5.89 -30.31 -29.39
CA GLU A 65 -6.69 -30.09 -28.16
C GLU A 65 -7.14 -28.63 -28.03
N THR A 66 -6.36 -27.70 -28.59
CA THR A 66 -6.67 -26.27 -28.59
C THR A 66 -7.65 -25.86 -29.69
N ILE A 67 -7.95 -26.75 -30.65
CA ILE A 67 -8.91 -26.54 -31.74
C ILE A 67 -10.20 -27.29 -31.41
N ASN A 68 -11.12 -26.60 -30.76
CA ASN A 68 -12.36 -27.18 -30.26
C ASN A 68 -13.51 -26.17 -30.40
N GLN A 69 -14.72 -26.53 -29.96
CA GLN A 69 -15.93 -25.71 -30.18
C GLN A 69 -15.89 -24.33 -29.49
N SER A 70 -14.93 -24.09 -28.58
CA SER A 70 -14.74 -22.77 -27.98
C SER A 70 -13.83 -21.85 -28.80
N SER A 71 -12.95 -22.44 -29.63
CA SER A 71 -11.88 -21.74 -30.37
C SER A 71 -12.09 -21.73 -31.88
N PHE A 72 -12.78 -22.71 -32.47
CA PHE A 72 -13.26 -22.69 -33.85
C PHE A 72 -14.79 -22.68 -33.85
N THR A 73 -15.39 -21.52 -34.13
CA THR A 73 -16.84 -21.32 -34.09
C THR A 73 -17.40 -20.96 -35.47
N LEU A 74 -18.68 -21.27 -35.68
CA LEU A 74 -19.46 -20.88 -36.83
C LEU A 74 -20.74 -20.21 -36.35
N ASN A 75 -21.03 -18.99 -36.82
CA ASN A 75 -22.17 -18.20 -36.38
C ASN A 75 -22.99 -17.74 -37.59
N GLY A 76 -24.30 -17.99 -37.57
CA GLY A 76 -25.29 -17.33 -38.42
C GLY A 76 -26.05 -16.28 -37.60
N THR A 77 -27.37 -16.39 -37.55
CA THR A 77 -28.19 -15.64 -36.56
C THR A 77 -27.96 -16.10 -35.13
N SER A 78 -27.49 -17.33 -34.94
CA SER A 78 -27.02 -17.91 -33.69
C SER A 78 -25.78 -18.78 -33.96
N GLN A 79 -25.08 -19.18 -32.90
CA GLN A 79 -23.97 -20.11 -33.03
C GLN A 79 -24.46 -21.48 -33.54
N ILE A 80 -23.80 -22.00 -34.56
CA ILE A 80 -24.12 -23.29 -35.19
C ILE A 80 -23.34 -24.39 -34.46
N ALA A 81 -24.03 -25.48 -34.14
CA ALA A 81 -23.41 -26.66 -33.56
C ALA A 81 -22.71 -27.50 -34.65
N GLY A 82 -21.62 -28.16 -34.29
CA GLY A 82 -20.88 -29.00 -35.22
C GLY A 82 -19.79 -29.82 -34.56
N VAL A 83 -19.20 -30.71 -35.35
CA VAL A 83 -18.06 -31.55 -34.96
C VAL A 83 -16.80 -30.98 -35.58
N ILE A 84 -15.76 -30.84 -34.78
CA ILE A 84 -14.44 -30.37 -35.24
C ILE A 84 -13.51 -31.56 -35.32
N THR A 85 -12.83 -31.70 -36.46
CA THR A 85 -11.73 -32.63 -36.66
C THR A 85 -10.48 -31.86 -37.08
N TYR A 86 -9.31 -32.41 -36.78
CA TYR A 86 -8.03 -31.85 -37.19
C TYR A 86 -7.16 -32.96 -37.76
N SER A 87 -6.59 -32.74 -38.95
CA SER A 87 -5.71 -33.72 -39.61
C SER A 87 -4.65 -33.01 -40.44
N GLY A 88 -3.39 -33.43 -40.29
CA GLY A 88 -2.23 -32.76 -40.87
C GLY A 88 -2.15 -31.32 -40.38
N LYS A 89 -2.39 -30.37 -41.29
CA LYS A 89 -2.43 -28.92 -41.00
C LYS A 89 -3.82 -28.30 -41.12
N THR A 90 -4.89 -29.09 -41.18
CA THR A 90 -6.24 -28.59 -41.50
C THR A 90 -7.23 -28.90 -40.40
N ALA A 91 -7.86 -27.85 -39.86
CA ALA A 91 -9.06 -27.96 -39.03
C ALA A 91 -10.30 -27.98 -39.90
N THR A 92 -11.25 -28.87 -39.59
CA THR A 92 -12.53 -29.01 -40.29
C THR A 92 -13.67 -28.95 -39.28
N PHE A 93 -14.56 -27.98 -39.42
CA PHE A 93 -15.83 -27.90 -38.73
C PHE A 93 -16.93 -28.43 -39.64
N LYS A 94 -17.58 -29.52 -39.21
CA LYS A 94 -18.76 -30.11 -39.86
C LYS A 94 -20.01 -29.68 -39.10
N PRO A 95 -20.88 -28.82 -39.68
CA PRO A 95 -22.17 -28.50 -39.08
C PRO A 95 -22.98 -29.78 -38.77
N SER A 96 -23.64 -29.82 -37.63
CA SER A 96 -24.45 -30.99 -37.21
C SER A 96 -25.77 -31.11 -37.98
N ALA A 97 -26.18 -30.04 -38.65
CA ALA A 97 -27.33 -29.96 -39.54
C ALA A 97 -26.96 -29.15 -40.79
N LEU A 98 -27.76 -29.27 -41.86
CA LEU A 98 -27.62 -28.44 -43.05
C LEU A 98 -27.73 -26.96 -42.66
N LEU A 99 -26.90 -26.13 -43.30
CA LEU A 99 -26.96 -24.68 -43.20
C LEU A 99 -28.28 -24.17 -43.80
N SER A 100 -28.79 -23.08 -43.24
CA SER A 100 -29.98 -22.40 -43.73
C SER A 100 -29.71 -21.74 -45.09
N PRO A 101 -30.66 -21.77 -46.03
CA PRO A 101 -30.52 -21.08 -47.31
C PRO A 101 -30.51 -19.55 -47.11
N ASN A 102 -29.91 -18.82 -48.06
CA ASN A 102 -29.85 -17.34 -48.07
C ASN A 102 -29.34 -16.72 -46.76
N THR A 103 -28.40 -17.41 -46.10
CA THR A 103 -27.90 -17.03 -44.79
C THR A 103 -26.41 -16.76 -44.88
N THR A 104 -25.99 -15.63 -44.30
CA THR A 104 -24.56 -15.31 -44.11
C THR A 104 -24.06 -15.93 -42.82
N TYR A 105 -22.93 -16.60 -42.92
CA TYR A 105 -22.24 -17.25 -41.82
C TYR A 105 -20.88 -16.59 -41.61
N THR A 106 -20.46 -16.54 -40.35
CA THR A 106 -19.16 -16.05 -39.90
C THR A 106 -18.44 -17.16 -39.16
N ALA A 107 -17.30 -17.59 -39.69
CA ALA A 107 -16.42 -18.55 -39.03
C ALA A 107 -15.29 -17.80 -38.32
N THR A 108 -14.90 -18.29 -37.15
CA THR A 108 -13.87 -17.65 -36.31
C THR A 108 -12.94 -18.69 -35.73
N ILE A 109 -11.64 -18.47 -35.90
CA ILE A 109 -10.57 -19.20 -35.18
C ILE A 109 -9.89 -18.21 -34.24
N LYS A 110 -10.07 -18.42 -32.93
CA LYS A 110 -9.61 -17.54 -31.88
C LYS A 110 -8.10 -17.66 -31.64
N ARG A 111 -7.53 -16.63 -31.00
CA ARG A 111 -6.12 -16.61 -30.58
C ARG A 111 -5.75 -17.69 -29.56
N THR A 112 -6.73 -18.33 -28.94
CA THR A 112 -6.51 -19.43 -27.99
C THR A 112 -6.00 -20.71 -28.65
N VAL A 113 -6.09 -20.83 -29.98
CA VAL A 113 -5.49 -21.93 -30.73
C VAL A 113 -3.96 -21.80 -30.70
N LYS A 114 -3.26 -22.90 -30.42
CA LYS A 114 -1.80 -22.93 -30.27
C LYS A 114 -1.15 -24.00 -31.15
N ASP A 115 0.09 -23.77 -31.52
CA ASP A 115 0.96 -24.79 -32.11
C ASP A 115 1.41 -25.83 -31.06
N LEU A 116 2.20 -26.82 -31.48
CA LEU A 116 2.73 -27.88 -30.60
C LEU A 116 3.77 -27.37 -29.58
N THR A 117 4.36 -26.20 -29.81
CA THR A 117 5.32 -25.55 -28.91
C THR A 117 4.67 -24.55 -27.94
N GLY A 118 3.37 -24.30 -28.11
CA GLY A 118 2.57 -23.43 -27.25
C GLY A 118 2.39 -22.00 -27.75
N ASN A 119 2.90 -21.64 -28.95
CA ASN A 119 2.67 -20.29 -29.50
C ASN A 119 1.24 -20.16 -29.97
N ALA A 120 0.62 -19.03 -29.65
CA ALA A 120 -0.75 -18.72 -30.00
C ALA A 120 -0.87 -18.06 -31.39
N LEU A 121 -2.03 -18.20 -32.02
CA LEU A 121 -2.37 -17.41 -33.21
C LEU A 121 -2.24 -15.91 -32.90
N GLN A 122 -1.51 -15.17 -33.74
CA GLN A 122 -1.22 -13.74 -33.52
C GLN A 122 -2.47 -12.86 -33.63
N THR A 123 -3.37 -13.21 -34.55
CA THR A 123 -4.65 -12.53 -34.80
C THR A 123 -5.74 -13.55 -35.01
N GLU A 124 -6.94 -13.31 -34.50
CA GLU A 124 -8.09 -14.18 -34.80
C GLU A 124 -8.33 -14.22 -36.31
N LYS A 125 -8.53 -15.42 -36.86
CA LYS A 125 -8.96 -15.56 -38.25
C LYS A 125 -10.47 -15.52 -38.28
N ILE A 126 -11.03 -14.50 -38.92
CA ILE A 126 -12.46 -14.34 -39.14
C ILE A 126 -12.70 -14.30 -40.64
N TRP A 127 -13.68 -15.07 -41.12
CA TRP A 127 -14.14 -15.00 -42.50
C TRP A 127 -15.64 -15.21 -42.58
N THR A 128 -16.26 -14.63 -43.59
CA THR A 128 -17.69 -14.73 -43.85
C THR A 128 -17.96 -15.41 -45.17
N PHE A 129 -19.13 -16.04 -45.30
CA PHE A 129 -19.63 -16.59 -46.55
C PHE A 129 -21.16 -16.63 -46.51
N SER A 130 -21.79 -16.84 -47.65
CA SER A 130 -23.25 -16.90 -47.77
C SER A 130 -23.69 -18.12 -48.56
N THR A 131 -24.74 -18.78 -48.07
CA THR A 131 -25.47 -19.80 -48.82
C THR A 131 -26.40 -19.19 -49.88
N GLY A 132 -26.56 -17.87 -49.88
CA GLY A 132 -27.33 -17.11 -50.89
C GLY A 132 -26.45 -16.33 -51.86
N LEU A 133 -27.12 -15.51 -52.69
CA LEU A 133 -26.49 -14.68 -53.72
C LEU A 133 -25.69 -13.49 -53.20
N THR A 134 -25.94 -13.06 -51.96
CA THR A 134 -25.26 -11.91 -51.35
C THR A 134 -24.72 -12.27 -49.97
N VAL A 135 -23.56 -11.71 -49.62
CA VAL A 135 -23.04 -11.73 -48.25
C VAL A 135 -23.62 -10.51 -47.54
N THR A 136 -24.42 -10.77 -46.51
CA THR A 136 -25.18 -9.75 -45.79
C THR A 136 -24.41 -9.34 -44.53
N PRO A 137 -24.16 -8.04 -44.31
CA PRO A 137 -23.47 -7.59 -43.11
C PRO A 137 -24.31 -7.82 -41.86
N MET A 138 -23.63 -8.05 -40.75
CA MET A 138 -24.24 -8.23 -39.43
C MET A 138 -23.40 -7.51 -38.36
N VAL A 139 -24.05 -7.11 -37.28
CA VAL A 139 -23.35 -6.65 -36.07
C VAL A 139 -22.83 -7.88 -35.33
N ALA A 140 -21.52 -7.95 -35.14
CA ALA A 140 -20.84 -9.01 -34.41
C ALA A 140 -20.82 -8.73 -32.90
N SER A 141 -20.59 -7.48 -32.49
CA SER A 141 -20.57 -7.07 -31.09
C SER A 141 -20.78 -5.56 -30.90
N THR A 142 -21.15 -5.16 -29.69
CA THR A 142 -21.22 -3.76 -29.25
C THR A 142 -20.49 -3.57 -27.94
N ASP A 143 -19.98 -2.36 -27.72
CA ASP A 143 -19.45 -1.91 -26.43
C ASP A 143 -19.95 -0.48 -26.15
N PRO A 144 -20.80 -0.23 -25.13
CA PRO A 144 -21.33 -1.20 -24.17
C PRO A 144 -22.12 -2.34 -24.80
N ALA A 145 -22.15 -3.48 -24.11
CA ALA A 145 -23.02 -4.60 -24.45
C ALA A 145 -24.50 -4.19 -24.30
N ASN A 146 -25.39 -4.89 -25.00
CA ASN A 146 -26.82 -4.62 -24.88
C ASN A 146 -27.32 -4.91 -23.45
N ASN A 147 -28.03 -3.94 -22.87
CA ASN A 147 -28.49 -3.87 -21.49
C ASN A 147 -27.39 -3.83 -20.43
N GLU A 148 -26.16 -3.43 -20.79
CA GLU A 148 -25.10 -3.21 -19.81
C GLU A 148 -25.49 -2.09 -18.82
N ASN A 149 -25.24 -2.33 -17.53
CA ASN A 149 -25.48 -1.37 -16.45
C ASN A 149 -24.16 -0.85 -15.89
N ASN A 150 -24.23 0.27 -15.17
CA ASN A 150 -23.07 0.92 -14.56
C ASN A 150 -22.00 1.36 -15.57
N VAL A 151 -22.41 1.70 -16.79
CA VAL A 151 -21.53 2.21 -17.83
C VAL A 151 -20.95 3.57 -17.39
N PHE A 152 -19.65 3.77 -17.59
CA PHE A 152 -18.98 5.03 -17.27
C PHE A 152 -19.53 6.21 -18.09
N LEU A 153 -19.52 7.40 -17.49
CA LEU A 153 -20.12 8.60 -18.11
C LEU A 153 -19.33 9.10 -19.33
N ASN A 154 -18.04 8.82 -19.43
CA ASN A 154 -17.19 9.16 -20.57
C ASN A 154 -17.12 8.03 -21.62
N LYS A 155 -18.04 7.06 -21.57
CA LYS A 155 -17.98 5.88 -22.44
C LYS A 155 -18.04 6.29 -23.92
N VAL A 156 -17.05 5.82 -24.65
CA VAL A 156 -17.07 5.74 -26.10
C VAL A 156 -17.91 4.53 -26.50
N VAL A 157 -18.91 4.73 -27.35
CA VAL A 157 -19.83 3.68 -27.77
C VAL A 157 -19.33 3.13 -29.10
N SER A 158 -19.18 1.81 -29.22
CA SER A 158 -18.68 1.16 -30.42
C SER A 158 -19.55 -0.02 -30.85
N VAL A 159 -19.45 -0.34 -32.13
CA VAL A 159 -20.12 -1.46 -32.79
C VAL A 159 -19.16 -2.07 -33.79
N THR A 160 -18.98 -3.38 -33.71
CA THR A 160 -18.12 -4.15 -34.62
C THR A 160 -18.99 -4.99 -35.54
N PHE A 161 -18.74 -4.90 -36.83
CA PHE A 161 -19.42 -5.69 -37.86
C PHE A 161 -18.65 -6.98 -38.14
N ASN A 162 -19.34 -7.99 -38.65
CA ASN A 162 -18.72 -9.26 -39.06
C ASN A 162 -17.88 -9.15 -40.34
N MET A 163 -17.92 -8.01 -41.03
CA MET A 163 -17.17 -7.75 -42.25
C MET A 163 -16.92 -6.24 -42.45
N PRO A 164 -15.98 -5.86 -43.35
CA PRO A 164 -15.79 -4.45 -43.72
C PRO A 164 -17.05 -3.82 -44.32
N MET A 165 -17.34 -2.61 -43.88
CA MET A 165 -18.47 -1.78 -44.27
C MET A 165 -18.01 -0.60 -45.12
N LYS A 166 -18.92 -0.04 -45.91
CA LYS A 166 -18.65 1.16 -46.69
C LYS A 166 -18.64 2.38 -45.78
N ALA A 167 -17.44 2.89 -45.50
CA ALA A 167 -17.20 3.99 -44.57
C ALA A 167 -18.10 5.22 -44.82
N SER A 168 -18.34 5.58 -46.09
CA SER A 168 -19.19 6.73 -46.45
C SER A 168 -20.67 6.60 -46.03
N THR A 169 -21.13 5.39 -45.70
CA THR A 169 -22.49 5.13 -45.22
C THR A 169 -22.62 5.16 -43.70
N ILE A 170 -21.50 5.17 -42.98
CA ILE A 170 -21.44 5.23 -41.50
C ILE A 170 -21.12 6.66 -41.09
N THR A 171 -22.16 7.41 -40.73
CA THR A 171 -22.09 8.83 -40.41
C THR A 171 -22.89 9.13 -39.14
N GLY A 172 -22.88 10.37 -38.67
CA GLY A 172 -23.70 10.81 -37.53
C GLY A 172 -25.22 10.72 -37.73
N THR A 173 -25.70 10.44 -38.95
CA THR A 173 -27.14 10.20 -39.20
C THR A 173 -27.51 8.72 -39.21
N THR A 174 -26.55 7.84 -39.53
CA THR A 174 -26.76 6.39 -39.59
C THR A 174 -26.24 5.66 -38.37
N TYR A 175 -25.33 6.25 -37.59
CA TYR A 175 -24.97 5.79 -36.25
C TYR A 175 -25.27 6.87 -35.23
N THR A 176 -26.31 6.66 -34.43
CA THR A 176 -26.84 7.65 -33.49
C THR A 176 -26.85 7.13 -32.06
N LEU A 177 -26.77 8.06 -31.11
CA LEU A 177 -26.96 7.82 -29.68
C LEU A 177 -28.06 8.75 -29.16
N LYS A 178 -29.03 8.21 -28.43
CA LYS A 178 -30.16 8.98 -27.88
C LYS A 178 -30.38 8.73 -26.40
N GLN A 179 -30.81 9.76 -25.69
CA GLN A 179 -31.42 9.69 -24.36
C GLN A 179 -32.93 9.86 -24.53
N GLY A 180 -33.69 8.76 -24.42
CA GLY A 180 -35.09 8.77 -24.83
C GLY A 180 -35.22 9.21 -26.30
N ASN A 181 -35.92 10.33 -26.53
CA ASN A 181 -36.06 10.91 -27.88
C ASN A 181 -35.00 11.97 -28.22
N THR A 182 -34.18 12.39 -27.25
CA THR A 182 -33.18 13.45 -27.42
C THR A 182 -31.91 12.87 -28.02
N ALA A 183 -31.44 13.41 -29.15
CA ALA A 183 -30.17 13.03 -29.74
C ALA A 183 -28.99 13.57 -28.93
N ILE A 184 -27.98 12.72 -28.73
CA ILE A 184 -26.72 13.09 -28.09
C ILE A 184 -25.73 13.52 -29.18
N ALA A 185 -25.07 14.66 -28.98
CA ALA A 185 -24.05 15.14 -29.90
C ALA A 185 -22.76 14.32 -29.75
N GLY A 186 -22.22 13.84 -30.86
CA GLY A 186 -21.01 13.04 -30.88
C GLY A 186 -20.37 12.99 -32.27
N ILE A 187 -19.16 12.44 -32.30
CA ILE A 187 -18.39 12.24 -33.52
C ILE A 187 -18.41 10.75 -33.85
N VAL A 188 -18.71 10.42 -35.11
CA VAL A 188 -18.66 9.05 -35.63
C VAL A 188 -17.38 8.85 -36.43
N THR A 189 -16.62 7.81 -36.08
CA THR A 189 -15.45 7.35 -36.84
C THR A 189 -15.60 5.88 -37.20
N TYR A 190 -15.01 5.46 -38.30
CA TYR A 190 -15.03 4.06 -38.75
C TYR A 190 -13.63 3.61 -39.18
N SER A 191 -13.18 2.46 -38.69
CA SER A 191 -11.89 1.87 -39.07
C SER A 191 -11.95 0.34 -39.03
N GLY A 192 -11.38 -0.33 -40.04
CA GLY A 192 -11.42 -1.78 -40.16
C GLY A 192 -12.85 -2.31 -40.27
N THR A 193 -13.36 -2.88 -39.20
CA THR A 193 -14.75 -3.36 -39.07
C THR A 193 -15.51 -2.70 -37.93
N THR A 194 -14.95 -1.69 -37.27
CA THR A 194 -15.52 -1.07 -36.06
C THR A 194 -15.92 0.38 -36.32
N ALA A 195 -17.18 0.71 -36.04
CA ALA A 195 -17.66 2.08 -35.94
C ALA A 195 -17.68 2.51 -34.48
N VAL A 196 -17.32 3.78 -34.24
CA VAL A 196 -17.18 4.36 -32.92
C VAL A 196 -17.93 5.70 -32.89
N PHE A 197 -18.81 5.85 -31.92
CA PHE A 197 -19.48 7.09 -31.57
C PHE A 197 -18.86 7.64 -30.28
N THR A 198 -18.21 8.80 -30.38
CA THR A 198 -17.61 9.51 -29.24
C THR A 198 -18.51 10.68 -28.84
N PRO A 199 -19.22 10.62 -27.70
CA PRO A 199 -19.99 11.76 -27.21
C PRO A 199 -19.10 13.00 -27.01
N THR A 200 -19.60 14.17 -27.40
CA THR A 200 -18.87 15.44 -27.22
C THR A 200 -18.84 15.93 -25.78
N LEU A 201 -19.80 15.47 -24.96
CA LEU A 201 -19.90 15.72 -23.53
C LEU A 201 -20.05 14.39 -22.81
N ALA A 202 -19.67 14.36 -21.53
CA ALA A 202 -19.95 13.21 -20.67
C ALA A 202 -21.47 12.93 -20.63
N LEU A 203 -21.81 11.65 -20.68
CA LEU A 203 -23.17 11.15 -20.55
C LEU A 203 -23.71 11.46 -19.14
N ALA A 204 -25.02 11.68 -19.05
CA ALA A 204 -25.72 11.86 -17.78
C ALA A 204 -25.71 10.54 -17.00
N ALA A 205 -25.69 10.63 -15.68
CA ALA A 205 -25.69 9.46 -14.80
C ALA A 205 -27.08 8.85 -14.62
N ASN A 206 -27.13 7.58 -14.21
CA ASN A 206 -28.37 6.80 -14.03
C ASN A 206 -29.34 6.93 -15.21
N THR A 207 -28.80 6.98 -16.42
CA THR A 207 -29.56 7.33 -17.63
C THR A 207 -29.46 6.19 -18.64
N VAL A 208 -30.62 5.81 -19.20
CA VAL A 208 -30.69 4.84 -20.29
C VAL A 208 -30.40 5.54 -21.61
N TYR A 209 -29.37 5.07 -22.30
CA TYR A 209 -29.03 5.48 -23.65
C TYR A 209 -29.42 4.38 -24.65
N THR A 210 -29.89 4.79 -25.81
CA THR A 210 -30.19 3.91 -26.95
C THR A 210 -29.27 4.27 -28.10
N ALA A 211 -28.44 3.33 -28.51
CA ALA A 211 -27.62 3.46 -29.70
C ALA A 211 -28.32 2.75 -30.88
N THR A 212 -28.17 3.32 -32.07
CA THR A 212 -28.79 2.78 -33.29
C THR A 212 -27.84 2.88 -34.45
N VAL A 213 -27.59 1.75 -35.11
CA VAL A 213 -27.02 1.70 -36.46
C VAL A 213 -28.17 1.42 -37.43
N SER A 214 -28.39 2.33 -38.37
CA SER A 214 -29.47 2.21 -39.35
C SER A 214 -29.22 1.08 -40.34
N ALA A 215 -30.29 0.43 -40.81
CA ALA A 215 -30.32 -0.47 -41.95
C ALA A 215 -29.76 0.17 -43.24
N ALA A 216 -29.60 1.50 -43.27
CA ALA A 216 -29.04 2.22 -44.40
C ALA A 216 -27.52 2.08 -44.57
N VAL A 217 -26.79 1.59 -43.56
CA VAL A 217 -25.37 1.28 -43.73
C VAL A 217 -25.21 0.05 -44.64
N THR A 218 -24.18 0.05 -45.49
CA THR A 218 -23.94 -1.05 -46.42
C THR A 218 -22.53 -1.61 -46.29
N ASN A 219 -22.35 -2.86 -46.70
CA ASN A 219 -21.02 -3.38 -47.00
C ASN A 219 -20.44 -2.75 -48.28
N LEU A 220 -19.23 -3.16 -48.67
CA LEU A 220 -18.54 -2.63 -49.86
C LEU A 220 -19.34 -2.88 -51.16
N ASP A 221 -20.08 -3.98 -51.22
CA ASP A 221 -20.92 -4.41 -52.36
C ASP A 221 -22.33 -3.80 -52.35
N ASN A 222 -22.59 -2.79 -51.51
CA ASN A 222 -23.88 -2.11 -51.35
C ASN A 222 -25.02 -2.97 -50.77
N THR A 223 -24.72 -4.13 -50.17
CA THR A 223 -25.71 -4.90 -49.42
C THR A 223 -25.95 -4.23 -48.07
N ARG A 224 -27.21 -3.97 -47.73
CA ARG A 224 -27.64 -3.28 -46.50
C ARG A 224 -27.60 -4.20 -45.27
N LEU A 225 -27.51 -3.60 -44.08
CA LEU A 225 -27.93 -4.30 -42.86
C LEU A 225 -29.41 -4.73 -43.01
N PRO A 226 -29.80 -5.93 -42.55
CA PRO A 226 -31.18 -6.41 -42.67
C PRO A 226 -32.23 -5.53 -42.00
N SER A 227 -31.87 -4.92 -40.86
CA SER A 227 -32.71 -4.04 -40.07
C SER A 227 -31.85 -3.03 -39.31
N ASP A 228 -32.48 -2.00 -38.75
CA ASP A 228 -31.81 -1.16 -37.77
C ASP A 228 -31.33 -2.04 -36.61
N TYR A 229 -30.07 -1.87 -36.23
CA TYR A 229 -29.52 -2.53 -35.05
C TYR A 229 -29.59 -1.57 -33.87
N VAL A 230 -30.41 -1.91 -32.88
CA VAL A 230 -30.72 -1.07 -31.72
C VAL A 230 -30.30 -1.79 -30.45
N TRP A 231 -29.52 -1.12 -29.63
CA TRP A 231 -29.15 -1.61 -28.30
C TRP A 231 -29.20 -0.50 -27.27
N LYS A 232 -29.33 -0.91 -26.00
CA LYS A 232 -29.44 0.01 -24.87
C LYS A 232 -28.35 -0.25 -23.86
N PHE A 233 -28.00 0.77 -23.09
CA PHE A 233 -27.17 0.64 -21.92
C PHE A 233 -27.55 1.71 -20.89
N THR A 234 -27.23 1.45 -19.62
CA THR A 234 -27.53 2.35 -18.51
C THR A 234 -26.23 2.84 -17.90
N THR A 235 -26.05 4.16 -17.89
CA THR A 235 -24.92 4.76 -17.17
C THR A 235 -25.08 4.59 -15.67
N GLY A 236 -23.96 4.44 -14.97
CA GLY A 236 -23.95 4.32 -13.51
C GLY A 236 -24.36 5.59 -12.78
N ALA A 237 -24.56 5.47 -11.47
CA ALA A 237 -24.77 6.62 -10.59
C ALA A 237 -23.49 7.46 -10.45
N ILE A 238 -23.66 8.76 -10.19
CA ILE A 238 -22.55 9.59 -9.69
C ILE A 238 -22.30 9.16 -8.24
N VAL A 239 -21.28 8.34 -8.03
CA VAL A 239 -20.75 8.07 -6.69
C VAL A 239 -19.51 8.92 -6.51
N ALA A 240 -19.61 9.94 -5.66
CA ALA A 240 -18.47 10.75 -5.31
C ALA A 240 -17.46 9.89 -4.52
N PRO A 241 -16.15 9.96 -4.85
CA PRO A 241 -15.14 9.33 -4.01
C PRO A 241 -15.18 9.91 -2.60
N THR A 242 -14.78 9.09 -1.64
CA THR A 242 -14.62 9.48 -0.24
C THR A 242 -13.26 9.01 0.25
N VAL A 243 -12.64 9.75 1.16
CA VAL A 243 -11.45 9.28 1.89
C VAL A 243 -11.94 8.40 3.04
N THR A 244 -11.54 7.13 3.05
CA THR A 244 -11.96 6.12 4.02
C THR A 244 -11.08 6.09 5.25
N SER A 245 -9.79 6.40 5.10
CA SER A 245 -8.83 6.54 6.21
C SER A 245 -7.62 7.38 5.81
N THR A 246 -6.94 7.93 6.80
CA THR A 246 -5.67 8.64 6.63
C THR A 246 -4.63 8.12 7.61
N ASP A 247 -3.36 8.21 7.23
CA ASP A 247 -2.22 8.01 8.13
C ASP A 247 -1.23 9.17 7.96
N PRO A 248 -1.05 10.03 8.96
CA PRO A 248 -1.66 9.99 10.29
C PRO A 248 -3.18 10.16 10.28
N ILE A 249 -3.84 9.57 11.27
CA ILE A 249 -5.26 9.83 11.53
C ILE A 249 -5.48 11.30 11.90
N ASN A 250 -6.68 11.82 11.68
CA ASN A 250 -6.99 13.21 12.02
C ASN A 250 -6.77 13.50 13.51
N ASN A 251 -6.13 14.63 13.81
CA ASN A 251 -5.67 15.04 15.14
C ASN A 251 -4.64 14.09 15.79
N ALA A 252 -3.97 13.23 15.03
CA ALA A 252 -2.88 12.42 15.57
C ALA A 252 -1.80 13.31 16.19
N THR A 253 -1.27 12.90 17.35
CA THR A 253 -0.13 13.55 18.01
C THR A 253 1.06 12.61 18.04
N GLY A 254 2.27 13.11 18.28
CA GLY A 254 3.46 12.25 18.34
C GLY A 254 3.91 11.71 16.98
N VAL A 255 3.49 12.34 15.87
CA VAL A 255 3.80 11.85 14.54
C VAL A 255 5.29 12.00 14.23
N ALA A 256 5.91 10.92 13.74
CA ALA A 256 7.32 10.90 13.33
C ALA A 256 7.66 12.02 12.32
N LEU A 257 8.82 12.65 12.47
CA LEU A 257 9.21 13.79 11.63
C LEU A 257 9.45 13.40 10.15
N ASN A 258 9.73 12.13 9.87
CA ASN A 258 9.91 11.59 8.52
C ASN A 258 8.65 10.90 7.97
N LYS A 259 7.48 11.12 8.58
CA LYS A 259 6.23 10.44 8.23
C LYS A 259 5.83 10.73 6.77
N THR A 260 5.54 9.67 6.03
CA THR A 260 4.80 9.77 4.76
C THR A 260 3.31 9.84 5.08
N ILE A 261 2.65 10.87 4.55
CA ILE A 261 1.25 11.16 4.82
C ILE A 261 0.39 10.47 3.77
N THR A 262 -0.56 9.63 4.15
CA THR A 262 -1.37 8.84 3.22
C THR A 262 -2.86 9.03 3.43
N ALA A 263 -3.62 8.79 2.36
CA ALA A 263 -5.08 8.77 2.35
C ALA A 263 -5.57 7.63 1.45
N ASN A 264 -6.49 6.81 1.96
CA ASN A 264 -7.14 5.75 1.21
C ASN A 264 -8.51 6.23 0.72
N PHE A 265 -8.83 5.93 -0.54
CA PHE A 265 -10.13 6.27 -1.13
C PHE A 265 -11.07 5.06 -1.16
N SER A 266 -12.38 5.32 -1.17
CA SER A 266 -13.42 4.29 -1.31
C SER A 266 -13.46 3.63 -2.69
N MET A 267 -12.73 4.18 -3.66
CA MET A 267 -12.63 3.66 -5.02
C MET A 267 -11.34 4.14 -5.69
N VAL A 268 -11.05 3.58 -6.86
CA VAL A 268 -9.92 4.01 -7.69
C VAL A 268 -10.14 5.44 -8.20
N MET A 269 -9.10 6.26 -8.08
CA MET A 269 -9.04 7.66 -8.49
C MET A 269 -8.36 7.77 -9.86
N ASP A 270 -8.62 8.87 -10.57
CA ASP A 270 -7.84 9.24 -11.75
C ASP A 270 -6.43 9.68 -11.29
N PRO A 271 -5.36 8.92 -11.62
CA PRO A 271 -4.01 9.23 -11.16
C PRO A 271 -3.51 10.61 -11.60
N LEU A 272 -4.01 11.16 -12.73
CA LEU A 272 -3.61 12.48 -13.21
C LEU A 272 -4.13 13.61 -12.31
N THR A 273 -5.19 13.34 -11.55
CA THR A 273 -5.79 14.31 -10.63
C THR A 273 -5.24 14.22 -9.20
N ILE A 274 -4.40 13.22 -8.91
CA ILE A 274 -3.73 13.04 -7.61
C ILE A 274 -2.28 13.49 -7.74
N ASN A 275 -2.03 14.76 -7.43
CA ASN A 275 -0.72 15.39 -7.61
C ASN A 275 -0.47 16.45 -6.52
N ALA A 276 0.68 17.12 -6.56
CA ALA A 276 1.09 18.10 -5.55
C ALA A 276 0.23 19.39 -5.49
N THR A 277 -0.64 19.66 -6.48
CA THR A 277 -1.60 20.78 -6.39
C THR A 277 -2.86 20.36 -5.65
N ASN A 278 -3.24 19.08 -5.74
CA ASN A 278 -4.52 18.58 -5.25
C ASN A 278 -4.41 17.79 -3.94
N PHE A 279 -3.22 17.26 -3.62
CA PHE A 279 -2.87 16.72 -2.30
C PHE A 279 -1.73 17.57 -1.72
N THR A 280 -2.07 18.42 -0.76
CA THR A 280 -1.16 19.41 -0.19
C THR A 280 -0.93 19.17 1.30
N LEU A 281 0.22 19.61 1.80
CA LEU A 281 0.55 19.66 3.22
C LEU A 281 0.99 21.08 3.59
N LYS A 282 0.44 21.62 4.67
CA LYS A 282 0.77 22.97 5.16
C LYS A 282 1.08 22.97 6.66
N GLN A 283 1.89 23.91 7.10
CA GLN A 283 2.11 24.26 8.50
C GLN A 283 1.60 25.69 8.71
N GLY A 284 0.40 25.83 9.29
CA GLY A 284 -0.32 27.10 9.24
C GLY A 284 -0.59 27.52 7.79
N THR A 285 -0.08 28.67 7.37
CA THR A 285 -0.19 29.16 5.98
C THR A 285 0.95 28.71 5.08
N THR A 286 2.05 28.20 5.64
CA THR A 286 3.26 27.80 4.92
C THR A 286 3.06 26.45 4.23
N ALA A 287 3.28 26.39 2.91
CA ALA A 287 3.24 25.12 2.18
C ALA A 287 4.50 24.28 2.42
N ILE A 288 4.32 22.98 2.62
CA ILE A 288 5.41 22.01 2.74
C ILE A 288 5.59 21.33 1.38
N THR A 289 6.83 21.29 0.90
CA THR A 289 7.15 20.63 -0.37
C THR A 289 7.25 19.11 -0.16
N GLY A 290 6.80 18.35 -1.15
CA GLY A 290 6.81 16.90 -1.10
C GLY A 290 6.48 16.27 -2.44
N VAL A 291 6.70 14.96 -2.53
CA VAL A 291 6.38 14.15 -3.69
C VAL A 291 5.04 13.46 -3.44
N VAL A 292 4.12 13.57 -4.39
CA VAL A 292 2.84 12.85 -4.38
C VAL A 292 2.93 11.63 -5.29
N THR A 293 2.54 10.47 -4.76
CA THR A 293 2.41 9.22 -5.51
C THR A 293 1.04 8.62 -5.29
N TYR A 294 0.54 7.87 -6.27
CA TYR A 294 -0.75 7.17 -6.19
C TYR A 294 -0.59 5.72 -6.63
N SER A 295 -1.11 4.78 -5.85
CA SER A 295 -1.11 3.34 -6.17
C SER A 295 -2.33 2.66 -5.58
N GLY A 296 -3.00 1.81 -6.37
CA GLY A 296 -4.25 1.15 -5.96
C GLY A 296 -5.34 2.17 -5.66
N THR A 297 -5.70 2.31 -4.39
CA THR A 297 -6.64 3.34 -3.88
C THR A 297 -5.99 4.30 -2.90
N THR A 298 -4.66 4.31 -2.80
CA THR A 298 -3.92 5.08 -1.80
C THR A 298 -3.13 6.21 -2.45
N ALA A 299 -3.37 7.45 -2.01
CA ALA A 299 -2.50 8.58 -2.28
C ALA A 299 -1.50 8.76 -1.13
N SER A 300 -0.24 9.04 -1.47
CA SER A 300 0.84 9.27 -0.52
C SER A 300 1.55 10.58 -0.83
N PHE A 301 1.76 11.40 0.20
CA PHE A 301 2.57 12.62 0.18
C PHE A 301 3.81 12.39 1.04
N LYS A 302 4.99 12.38 0.43
CA LYS A 302 6.28 12.27 1.13
C LYS A 302 6.93 13.66 1.21
N PRO A 303 7.02 14.29 2.40
CA PRO A 303 7.73 15.56 2.56
C PRO A 303 9.18 15.46 2.05
N THR A 304 9.66 16.50 1.36
CA THR A 304 11.05 16.54 0.85
C THR A 304 12.05 16.66 2.00
N ASN A 305 11.72 17.50 2.98
CA ASN A 305 12.49 17.70 4.20
C ASN A 305 11.75 17.06 5.37
N VAL A 306 12.50 16.66 6.40
CA VAL A 306 11.91 16.24 7.68
C VAL A 306 11.02 17.35 8.23
N LEU A 307 9.86 16.97 8.77
CA LEU A 307 8.93 17.89 9.39
C LEU A 307 9.52 18.45 10.69
N VAL A 308 9.10 19.65 11.06
CA VAL A 308 9.55 20.35 12.27
C VAL A 308 8.77 19.81 13.46
N GLU A 309 9.49 19.50 14.53
CA GLU A 309 8.90 19.01 15.79
C GLU A 309 7.87 19.97 16.40
N GLY A 310 6.88 19.39 17.07
CA GLY A 310 5.85 20.11 17.81
C GLY A 310 4.96 21.03 16.99
N LYS A 311 5.02 20.93 15.66
CA LYS A 311 4.16 21.69 14.76
C LYS A 311 2.97 20.86 14.33
N THR A 312 1.83 21.52 14.27
CA THR A 312 0.63 21.02 13.62
C THR A 312 0.73 21.25 12.12
N TYR A 313 0.52 20.18 11.37
CA TYR A 313 0.43 20.17 9.94
C TYR A 313 -1.00 19.86 9.51
N THR A 314 -1.43 20.48 8.43
CA THR A 314 -2.74 20.28 7.81
C THR A 314 -2.53 19.70 6.42
N ALA A 315 -3.01 18.49 6.22
CA ALA A 315 -3.08 17.86 4.93
C ALA A 315 -4.46 18.14 4.30
N THR A 316 -4.48 18.33 2.98
CA THR A 316 -5.72 18.61 2.24
C THR A 316 -5.71 17.89 0.91
N ILE A 317 -6.76 17.11 0.65
CA ILE A 317 -7.09 16.61 -0.68
C ILE A 317 -8.28 17.42 -1.18
N THR A 318 -8.10 18.11 -2.29
CA THR A 318 -9.10 19.06 -2.81
C THR A 318 -10.17 18.37 -3.66
N THR A 319 -11.28 19.08 -3.91
CA THR A 319 -12.32 18.66 -4.88
C THR A 319 -11.81 18.52 -6.31
N ALA A 320 -10.58 18.94 -6.63
CA ALA A 320 -9.98 18.69 -7.93
C ALA A 320 -9.53 17.22 -8.11
N ALA A 321 -9.40 16.44 -7.02
CA ALA A 321 -9.19 15.00 -7.07
C ALA A 321 -10.48 14.29 -7.51
N LYS A 322 -10.39 13.50 -8.59
CA LYS A 322 -11.55 12.85 -9.23
C LYS A 322 -11.38 11.34 -9.30
N ASN A 323 -12.50 10.62 -9.32
CA ASN A 323 -12.48 9.20 -9.70
C ASN A 323 -12.25 9.02 -11.20
N ALA A 324 -12.04 7.78 -11.66
CA ALA A 324 -11.82 7.46 -13.07
C ALA A 324 -12.98 7.91 -14.01
N ALA A 325 -14.18 8.13 -13.46
CA ALA A 325 -15.34 8.65 -14.19
C ALA A 325 -15.42 10.18 -14.21
N GLY A 326 -14.42 10.88 -13.66
CA GLY A 326 -14.35 12.34 -13.61
C GLY A 326 -15.16 12.99 -12.48
N VAL A 327 -15.70 12.20 -11.55
CA VAL A 327 -16.48 12.71 -10.41
C VAL A 327 -15.53 13.18 -9.30
N PRO A 328 -15.62 14.44 -8.84
CA PRO A 328 -14.76 14.98 -7.79
C PRO A 328 -15.15 14.48 -6.40
N LEU A 329 -14.24 14.61 -5.43
CA LEU A 329 -14.63 14.59 -4.02
C LEU A 329 -15.76 15.60 -3.77
N ALA A 330 -16.74 15.24 -2.94
CA ALA A 330 -17.86 16.13 -2.63
C ALA A 330 -17.42 17.43 -1.92
N ASN A 331 -16.40 17.34 -1.08
CA ASN A 331 -15.78 18.45 -0.36
C ASN A 331 -14.27 18.24 -0.30
N ASN A 332 -13.51 19.30 -0.03
CA ASN A 332 -12.11 19.14 0.35
C ASN A 332 -12.02 18.25 1.60
N TYR A 333 -11.19 17.22 1.55
CA TYR A 333 -10.90 16.41 2.71
C TYR A 333 -9.69 16.99 3.44
N VAL A 334 -9.93 17.52 4.64
CA VAL A 334 -8.93 18.23 5.44
C VAL A 334 -8.74 17.47 6.74
N TRP A 335 -7.48 17.17 7.08
CA TRP A 335 -7.13 16.61 8.37
C TRP A 335 -5.84 17.23 8.86
N ASN A 336 -5.68 17.25 10.17
CA ASN A 336 -4.47 17.75 10.80
C ASN A 336 -3.79 16.65 11.60
N PHE A 337 -2.49 16.85 11.85
CA PHE A 337 -1.72 16.04 12.79
C PHE A 337 -0.63 16.90 13.39
N THR A 338 -0.22 16.60 14.60
CA THR A 338 0.87 17.26 15.30
C THR A 338 2.05 16.30 15.36
N THR A 339 3.16 16.76 14.80
CA THR A 339 4.44 16.05 14.89
C THR A 339 4.83 15.86 16.34
N LEU A 340 5.65 14.84 16.60
CA LEU A 340 6.26 14.69 17.91
C LEU A 340 6.86 16.02 18.33
N SER A 341 6.44 16.45 19.51
CA SER A 341 6.92 17.66 20.16
C SER A 341 7.74 17.22 21.34
N ALA A 342 8.89 17.84 21.56
CA ALA A 342 9.37 18.00 22.93
C ALA A 342 8.37 18.97 23.63
N LEU A 343 7.35 18.44 24.33
CA LEU A 343 6.31 19.27 24.99
C LEU A 343 6.44 19.28 26.51
N VAL A 344 6.84 20.46 27.02
CA VAL A 344 7.22 20.85 28.39
C VAL A 344 6.01 20.80 29.33
N VAL A 345 5.93 19.82 30.27
CA VAL A 345 5.07 19.83 31.48
C VAL A 345 5.73 19.07 32.65
N PRO A 346 5.75 19.62 33.89
CA PRO A 346 6.78 19.29 34.88
C PRO A 346 6.76 17.84 35.29
N ALA A 347 7.92 17.18 35.23
CA ALA A 347 8.18 16.14 36.22
C ALA A 347 7.99 16.74 37.62
N PRO A 348 7.61 15.92 38.62
CA PRO A 348 7.82 16.31 40.00
C PRO A 348 9.26 16.85 40.13
N SER A 349 9.39 18.03 40.72
CA SER A 349 10.63 18.81 40.81
C SER A 349 11.85 17.91 41.02
N GLY A 350 12.76 17.85 40.03
CA GLY A 350 14.07 17.20 40.16
C GLY A 350 14.34 15.96 39.31
N LEU A 351 13.35 15.26 38.73
CA LEU A 351 13.61 14.08 37.88
C LEU A 351 13.76 14.46 36.39
N PHE A 352 14.98 14.83 35.99
CA PHE A 352 15.30 15.28 34.63
C PHE A 352 15.86 14.18 33.70
N PHE A 353 16.07 12.97 34.21
CA PHE A 353 16.57 11.85 33.41
C PHE A 353 15.45 11.14 32.65
N GLY A 354 15.71 10.85 31.39
CA GLY A 354 14.95 9.90 30.58
C GLY A 354 15.28 8.45 30.88
N VAL A 355 16.57 8.21 31.11
CA VAL A 355 17.10 6.89 31.47
C VAL A 355 17.97 7.02 32.71
N PHE A 356 17.78 6.15 33.70
CA PHE A 356 18.66 6.10 34.85
C PHE A 356 19.03 4.65 35.20
N GLY A 357 20.33 4.35 35.24
CA GLY A 357 20.86 2.99 35.42
C GLY A 357 21.49 2.74 36.79
N GLY A 358 20.79 3.08 37.87
CA GLY A 358 21.20 2.79 39.26
C GLY A 358 22.70 3.00 39.52
N ASN A 359 23.32 2.05 40.22
CA ASN A 359 24.78 1.97 40.40
C ASN A 359 25.45 0.92 39.50
N ALA A 360 24.67 0.22 38.67
CA ALA A 360 25.16 -0.81 37.74
C ALA A 360 25.40 -0.29 36.31
N GLY A 361 25.04 0.96 36.02
CA GLY A 361 25.31 1.62 34.74
C GLY A 361 24.22 1.43 33.68
N ILE A 362 24.55 1.79 32.44
CA ILE A 362 23.63 1.77 31.29
C ILE A 362 24.34 1.14 30.11
N THR A 363 23.71 0.15 29.48
CA THR A 363 24.30 -0.55 28.34
C THR A 363 23.42 -0.43 27.11
N ASN A 364 24.01 0.03 26.01
CA ASN A 364 23.41 -0.07 24.68
C ASN A 364 24.19 -1.03 23.80
N GLN A 365 23.46 -1.86 23.08
CA GLN A 365 24.01 -2.82 22.11
C GLN A 365 23.50 -2.61 20.68
N GLY A 366 22.70 -1.57 20.40
CA GLY A 366 22.14 -1.29 19.07
C GLY A 366 22.62 0.01 18.43
N LEU A 367 22.55 0.11 17.10
CA LEU A 367 22.93 1.28 16.31
C LEU A 367 21.83 2.34 16.20
N ASN A 368 20.57 1.93 16.31
CA ASN A 368 19.41 2.79 16.14
C ASN A 368 18.89 3.34 17.48
N THR A 369 19.61 3.10 18.59
CA THR A 369 19.24 3.64 19.88
C THR A 369 19.34 5.15 19.89
N ARG A 370 18.27 5.84 20.30
CA ARG A 370 18.19 7.29 20.42
C ARG A 370 17.51 7.63 21.74
N VAL A 371 18.18 8.44 22.55
CA VAL A 371 17.59 8.99 23.78
C VAL A 371 17.41 10.48 23.59
N ASN A 372 16.16 10.90 23.44
CA ASN A 372 15.76 12.30 23.35
C ASN A 372 15.58 12.87 24.75
N GLY A 373 16.68 12.96 25.49
CA GLY A 373 16.78 13.51 26.84
C GLY A 373 18.03 13.02 27.57
N ALA A 374 18.18 13.41 28.83
CA ALA A 374 19.37 13.08 29.62
C ALA A 374 19.39 11.61 30.06
N ILE A 375 20.58 11.02 30.18
CA ILE A 375 20.78 9.74 30.86
C ILE A 375 21.73 9.87 32.04
N GLY A 376 21.52 9.06 33.08
CA GLY A 376 22.29 9.16 34.31
C GLY A 376 22.56 7.82 35.01
N THR A 377 23.65 7.76 35.75
CA THR A 377 23.92 6.67 36.70
C THR A 377 24.87 7.17 37.78
N THR A 378 24.73 6.64 39.00
CA THR A 378 25.72 6.88 40.06
C THR A 378 26.96 6.01 39.91
N ALA A 379 27.03 5.18 38.87
CA ALA A 379 28.17 4.34 38.55
C ALA A 379 29.30 5.15 37.88
N ALA A 380 30.50 4.56 37.88
CA ALA A 380 31.64 5.07 37.10
C ALA A 380 31.30 5.09 35.61
N SER A 381 31.84 6.06 34.87
CA SER A 381 31.63 6.22 33.43
C SER A 381 31.93 4.97 32.59
N SER A 382 32.84 4.11 33.05
CA SER A 382 33.16 2.84 32.38
C SER A 382 32.01 1.83 32.36
N LEU A 383 30.97 2.03 33.19
CA LEU A 383 29.75 1.22 33.22
C LEU A 383 28.64 1.80 32.34
N VAL A 384 28.89 2.90 31.64
CA VAL A 384 28.07 3.35 30.52
C VAL A 384 28.74 2.93 29.22
N THR A 385 28.03 2.14 28.41
CA THR A 385 28.57 1.56 27.18
C THR A 385 27.60 1.73 26.01
N GLY A 386 28.15 1.95 24.81
CA GLY A 386 27.39 2.10 23.58
C GLY A 386 26.70 3.44 23.40
N PHE A 387 27.25 4.54 23.92
CA PHE A 387 26.64 5.86 23.76
C PHE A 387 27.62 6.95 23.33
N THR A 388 27.09 7.91 22.58
CA THR A 388 27.71 9.21 22.33
C THR A 388 26.76 10.31 22.81
N ASP A 389 27.27 11.21 23.65
CA ASP A 389 26.61 12.46 24.02
C ASP A 389 26.78 13.48 22.89
N THR A 390 25.68 13.79 22.21
CA THR A 390 25.70 14.72 21.07
C THR A 390 25.54 16.18 21.48
N MET A 391 25.34 16.47 22.76
CA MET A 391 25.22 17.82 23.29
C MET A 391 26.53 18.33 23.89
N ALA A 392 27.47 17.44 24.20
CA ALA A 392 28.81 17.81 24.66
C ALA A 392 29.67 18.39 23.51
N SER A 393 30.55 19.33 23.85
CA SER A 393 31.52 19.91 22.91
C SER A 393 32.94 19.82 23.48
N PRO A 394 33.83 18.95 22.94
CA PRO A 394 33.55 17.96 21.90
C PRO A 394 32.58 16.87 22.38
N PHE A 395 32.04 16.07 21.46
CA PHE A 395 31.20 14.93 21.82
C PHE A 395 31.91 14.01 22.82
N GLU A 396 31.17 13.56 23.82
CA GLU A 396 31.67 12.61 24.81
C GLU A 396 31.23 11.21 24.44
N VAL A 397 32.18 10.28 24.43
CA VAL A 397 31.96 8.91 23.95
C VAL A 397 32.12 7.94 25.11
N TYR A 398 31.16 7.04 25.26
CA TYR A 398 31.06 6.06 26.33
C TYR A 398 31.11 4.66 25.73
N THR A 399 32.34 4.14 25.58
CA THR A 399 32.69 2.79 25.10
C THR A 399 31.81 2.30 23.93
N ILE A 400 32.08 2.83 22.73
CA ILE A 400 31.35 2.46 21.51
C ILE A 400 32.14 1.46 20.66
N THR A 401 31.40 0.69 19.87
CA THR A 401 31.88 -0.18 18.79
C THR A 401 31.14 0.19 17.50
N PRO A 402 31.54 -0.35 16.34
CA PRO A 402 30.78 -0.20 15.10
C PRO A 402 29.34 -0.76 15.13
N LEU A 403 28.92 -1.45 16.21
CA LEU A 403 27.62 -2.13 16.31
C LEU A 403 26.69 -1.57 17.41
N ASN A 404 27.12 -0.59 18.21
CA ASN A 404 26.34 -0.15 19.37
C ASN A 404 26.40 1.35 19.68
N ASN A 405 26.55 2.23 18.70
CA ASN A 405 26.60 3.67 18.97
C ASN A 405 25.20 4.30 19.05
N GLY A 406 24.63 4.36 20.25
CA GLY A 406 23.40 5.08 20.54
C GLY A 406 23.66 6.58 20.76
N LEU A 407 22.73 7.43 20.33
CA LEU A 407 22.87 8.89 20.48
C LEU A 407 22.02 9.41 21.64
N VAL A 408 22.61 10.24 22.49
CA VAL A 408 21.94 10.90 23.61
C VAL A 408 21.88 12.40 23.36
N ASN A 409 20.66 12.93 23.26
CA ASN A 409 20.37 14.34 23.07
C ASN A 409 19.83 14.96 24.37
N GLY A 410 20.71 15.09 25.36
CA GLY A 410 20.35 15.68 26.67
C GLY A 410 21.40 15.55 27.76
N GLY A 411 22.59 15.04 27.46
CA GLY A 411 23.68 14.89 28.43
C GLY A 411 23.81 13.48 29.00
N ILE A 412 25.04 13.03 29.21
CA ILE A 412 25.37 11.79 29.94
C ILE A 412 26.03 12.12 31.28
N PHE A 413 25.39 11.72 32.38
CA PHE A 413 25.77 12.08 33.74
C PHE A 413 26.21 10.85 34.53
N THR A 414 27.49 10.80 34.85
CA THR A 414 28.20 9.63 35.37
C THR A 414 29.28 10.05 36.35
N ASP A 415 29.68 9.14 37.23
CA ASP A 415 30.85 9.36 38.08
C ASP A 415 32.16 9.23 37.29
N ALA A 416 33.24 9.73 37.88
CA ALA A 416 34.60 9.59 37.37
C ALA A 416 34.94 8.11 37.08
N PRO A 417 35.89 7.84 36.16
CA PRO A 417 36.74 8.77 35.42
C PRO A 417 36.03 9.44 34.23
N ALA A 418 36.75 10.29 33.48
CA ALA A 418 36.26 10.94 32.27
C ALA A 418 35.63 9.93 31.28
N PRO A 419 34.53 10.28 30.59
CA PRO A 419 33.96 11.63 30.48
C PRO A 419 33.11 12.09 31.69
N GLY A 420 32.87 11.22 32.67
CA GLY A 420 32.28 11.59 33.96
C GLY A 420 33.22 12.41 34.84
N ASN A 421 32.64 13.07 35.84
CA ASN A 421 33.36 13.93 36.78
C ASN A 421 32.47 14.20 38.01
N ALA A 422 33.03 14.84 39.04
CA ALA A 422 32.31 15.12 40.29
C ALA A 422 31.02 15.93 40.10
N THR A 423 30.97 16.88 39.15
CA THR A 423 29.76 17.67 38.86
C THR A 423 28.66 16.80 38.25
N LYS A 424 29.03 15.93 37.30
CA LYS A 424 28.11 14.97 36.70
C LYS A 424 27.64 13.93 37.70
N ALA A 425 28.52 13.46 38.59
CA ALA A 425 28.19 12.55 39.68
C ALA A 425 27.17 13.17 40.65
N ALA A 426 27.36 14.44 41.04
CA ALA A 426 26.42 15.17 41.88
C ALA A 426 25.03 15.29 41.22
N LYS A 427 24.98 15.58 39.91
CA LYS A 427 23.73 15.63 39.15
C LYS A 427 23.07 14.26 39.01
N ALA A 428 23.84 13.20 38.80
CA ALA A 428 23.32 11.84 38.80
C ALA A 428 22.70 11.47 40.17
N LEU A 429 23.34 11.86 41.27
CA LEU A 429 22.83 11.66 42.62
C LEU A 429 21.53 12.43 42.88
N GLU A 430 21.44 13.70 42.46
CA GLU A 430 20.20 14.48 42.51
C GLU A 430 19.04 13.74 41.80
N GLY A 431 19.29 13.25 40.59
CA GLY A 431 18.27 12.51 39.82
C GLY A 431 17.91 11.16 40.43
N LEU A 432 18.84 10.43 41.05
CA LEU A 432 18.54 9.20 41.78
C LEU A 432 17.62 9.47 42.99
N ASN A 433 17.87 10.54 43.73
CA ASN A 433 17.02 10.92 44.85
C ASN A 433 15.61 11.29 44.37
N ALA A 434 15.49 12.10 43.32
CA ALA A 434 14.20 12.41 42.70
C ALA A 434 13.47 11.15 42.17
N ALA A 435 14.20 10.19 41.62
CA ALA A 435 13.65 8.91 41.18
C ALA A 435 13.13 8.06 42.35
N ARG A 436 13.84 8.04 43.49
CA ARG A 436 13.39 7.35 44.72
C ARG A 436 12.15 8.01 45.31
N ASP A 437 12.12 9.35 45.33
CA ASP A 437 10.96 10.10 45.81
C ASP A 437 9.73 9.81 44.95
N LEU A 438 9.89 9.82 43.62
CA LEU A 438 8.83 9.42 42.70
C LEU A 438 8.38 7.98 42.96
N TYR A 439 9.30 7.02 43.00
CA TYR A 439 9.00 5.60 43.25
C TYR A 439 8.20 5.39 44.55
N ASN A 440 8.62 6.06 45.62
CA ASN A 440 7.91 6.02 46.90
C ASN A 440 6.51 6.65 46.78
N SER A 441 6.39 7.80 46.11
CA SER A 441 5.12 8.53 45.97
C SER A 441 4.04 7.77 45.20
N ILE A 442 4.43 6.88 44.28
CA ILE A 442 3.52 6.05 43.46
C ILE A 442 3.34 4.62 44.00
N SER A 443 4.05 4.28 45.09
CA SER A 443 4.01 2.94 45.68
C SER A 443 2.63 2.56 46.22
N PRO A 444 2.34 1.26 46.41
CA PRO A 444 1.10 0.79 47.04
C PRO A 444 0.83 1.38 48.43
N ALA A 445 1.86 1.82 49.15
CA ALA A 445 1.71 2.45 50.45
C ALA A 445 1.19 3.89 50.35
N ASN A 446 1.68 4.66 49.37
CA ASN A 446 1.30 6.07 49.18
C ASN A 446 0.14 6.28 48.20
N LYS A 447 -0.17 5.27 47.38
CA LYS A 447 -1.35 5.18 46.51
C LYS A 447 -2.09 3.86 46.76
N PRO A 448 -2.79 3.71 47.90
CA PRO A 448 -3.54 2.49 48.22
C PRO A 448 -4.82 2.38 47.38
N GLY A 449 -5.49 1.21 47.45
CA GLY A 449 -6.82 1.01 46.84
C GLY A 449 -6.82 0.61 45.36
N GLY A 450 -5.68 0.16 44.83
CA GLY A 450 -5.60 -0.27 43.43
C GLY A 450 -6.38 -1.56 43.14
N SER A 451 -7.11 -1.58 42.02
CA SER A 451 -7.82 -2.79 41.55
C SER A 451 -6.92 -3.70 40.72
N ASP A 452 -7.10 -5.02 40.82
CA ASP A 452 -6.39 -5.99 39.98
C ASP A 452 -7.17 -6.28 38.69
N GLN A 453 -6.98 -5.44 37.68
CA GLN A 453 -7.59 -5.67 36.37
C GLN A 453 -6.81 -6.71 35.58
N GLY A 454 -7.55 -7.65 34.98
CA GLY A 454 -6.97 -8.71 34.15
C GLY A 454 -6.12 -9.74 34.89
N SER A 455 -6.16 -9.76 36.23
CA SER A 455 -5.43 -10.72 37.07
C SER A 455 -3.93 -10.80 36.74
N GLY A 456 -3.31 -9.64 36.49
CA GLY A 456 -1.91 -9.54 36.10
C GLY A 456 -1.63 -9.54 34.58
N GLU A 457 -2.62 -9.78 33.72
CA GLU A 457 -2.50 -9.59 32.26
C GLU A 457 -3.34 -8.39 31.81
N LEU A 458 -2.67 -7.32 31.39
CA LEU A 458 -3.29 -6.07 30.98
C LEU A 458 -3.49 -5.96 29.46
N GLY A 459 -2.93 -6.89 28.66
CA GLY A 459 -3.10 -6.91 27.22
C GLY A 459 -4.56 -7.08 26.81
N ALA A 460 -4.94 -6.41 25.72
CA ALA A 460 -6.30 -6.32 25.20
C ALA A 460 -7.32 -5.62 26.11
N LEU A 461 -6.91 -5.07 27.25
CA LEU A 461 -7.79 -4.26 28.09
C LEU A 461 -7.86 -2.81 27.60
N THR A 462 -8.99 -2.15 27.92
CA THR A 462 -9.12 -0.69 27.89
C THR A 462 -9.40 -0.21 29.31
N LEU A 463 -8.51 0.63 29.85
CA LEU A 463 -8.54 1.05 31.25
C LEU A 463 -8.76 2.55 31.37
N ALA A 464 -9.77 2.93 32.15
CA ALA A 464 -10.02 4.30 32.59
C ALA A 464 -8.90 4.79 33.53
N PRO A 465 -8.85 6.08 33.90
CA PRO A 465 -7.83 6.59 34.82
C PRO A 465 -7.99 6.00 36.22
N GLY A 466 -6.90 5.65 36.89
CA GLY A 466 -6.98 5.04 38.22
C GLY A 466 -5.69 4.44 38.76
N VAL A 467 -5.82 3.82 39.93
CA VAL A 467 -4.76 3.02 40.57
C VAL A 467 -5.06 1.54 40.33
N TYR A 468 -4.04 0.81 39.89
CA TYR A 468 -4.10 -0.60 39.55
C TYR A 468 -2.99 -1.33 40.30
N LYS A 469 -3.35 -2.41 40.98
CA LYS A 469 -2.39 -3.20 41.76
C LYS A 469 -2.53 -4.68 41.41
N SER A 470 -1.43 -5.27 40.96
CA SER A 470 -1.40 -6.70 40.63
C SER A 470 -1.47 -7.55 41.89
N ALA A 471 -2.46 -8.45 41.97
CA ALA A 471 -2.54 -9.39 43.09
C ALA A 471 -1.47 -10.48 43.01
N SER A 472 -1.09 -10.89 41.79
CA SER A 472 0.02 -11.84 41.56
C SER A 472 1.40 -11.22 41.80
N GLY A 473 1.45 -9.90 41.96
CA GLY A 473 2.70 -9.13 42.06
C GLY A 473 3.36 -8.88 40.70
N THR A 474 2.82 -9.36 39.59
CA THR A 474 3.39 -9.17 38.24
C THR A 474 2.37 -8.58 37.27
N TYR A 475 2.85 -7.78 36.31
CA TYR A 475 2.05 -7.35 35.18
C TYR A 475 2.65 -7.86 33.86
N GLN A 476 1.77 -8.30 32.98
CA GLN A 476 2.07 -8.70 31.62
C GLN A 476 1.18 -7.91 30.65
N ILE A 477 1.73 -7.57 29.49
CA ILE A 477 1.02 -7.05 28.33
C ILE A 477 1.46 -7.93 27.17
N THR A 478 0.87 -9.12 27.07
CA THR A 478 1.27 -10.15 26.11
C THR A 478 0.13 -10.55 25.17
N ASN A 479 -1.12 -10.50 25.67
CA ASN A 479 -2.33 -10.94 24.97
C ASN A 479 -2.98 -9.85 24.10
N GLY A 480 -2.23 -8.83 23.71
CA GLY A 480 -2.71 -7.73 22.87
C GLY A 480 -2.22 -6.38 23.39
N ASP A 481 -2.52 -5.31 22.67
CA ASP A 481 -2.18 -3.96 23.13
C ASP A 481 -3.06 -3.56 24.31
N LEU A 482 -2.49 -2.83 25.27
CA LEU A 482 -3.25 -2.18 26.34
C LEU A 482 -3.70 -0.80 25.84
N THR A 483 -4.94 -0.41 26.12
CA THR A 483 -5.46 0.93 25.82
C THR A 483 -5.78 1.69 27.11
N LEU A 484 -5.32 2.93 27.22
CA LEU A 484 -5.61 3.84 28.32
C LEU A 484 -6.50 4.96 27.83
N ASP A 485 -7.69 5.06 28.43
CA ASP A 485 -8.74 5.98 28.02
C ASP A 485 -8.92 7.09 29.05
N ALA A 486 -8.54 8.32 28.71
CA ALA A 486 -8.71 9.48 29.58
C ALA A 486 -10.16 9.93 29.75
N GLN A 487 -11.09 9.42 28.94
CA GLN A 487 -12.51 9.80 28.96
C GLN A 487 -12.72 11.33 28.85
N GLY A 488 -11.86 12.01 28.09
CA GLY A 488 -11.88 13.46 27.90
C GLY A 488 -11.15 14.27 28.98
N ASN A 489 -10.60 13.63 30.02
CA ASN A 489 -9.83 14.30 31.06
C ASN A 489 -8.33 14.33 30.71
N GLU A 490 -7.85 15.49 30.25
CA GLU A 490 -6.43 15.68 29.92
C GLU A 490 -5.45 15.55 31.10
N ASN A 491 -5.96 15.61 32.33
CA ASN A 491 -5.18 15.45 33.57
C ASN A 491 -5.36 14.04 34.17
N ALA A 492 -5.98 13.11 33.43
CA ALA A 492 -6.13 11.73 33.83
C ALA A 492 -4.77 11.08 34.16
N THR A 493 -4.72 10.31 35.25
CA THR A 493 -3.53 9.60 35.73
C THR A 493 -3.76 8.11 35.86
N TRP A 494 -2.73 7.32 35.55
CA TRP A 494 -2.70 5.88 35.75
C TRP A 494 -1.51 5.48 36.62
N TYR A 495 -1.76 4.70 37.66
CA TYR A 495 -0.72 4.14 38.50
C TYR A 495 -0.82 2.62 38.45
N PHE A 496 0.14 1.96 37.79
CA PHE A 496 0.25 0.51 37.74
C PHE A 496 1.29 0.04 38.74
N GLN A 497 0.88 -0.78 39.69
CA GLN A 497 1.71 -1.24 40.79
C GLN A 497 1.92 -2.75 40.72
N SER A 498 3.16 -3.14 40.40
CA SER A 498 3.64 -4.51 40.43
C SER A 498 4.69 -4.66 41.53
N ALA A 499 4.50 -5.65 42.41
CA ALA A 499 5.45 -5.94 43.48
C ALA A 499 6.74 -6.63 42.98
N SER A 500 6.74 -7.17 41.77
CA SER A 500 7.84 -7.93 41.19
C SER A 500 8.19 -7.44 39.78
N SER A 501 7.48 -7.88 38.73
CA SER A 501 7.91 -7.62 37.36
C SER A 501 6.83 -7.05 36.44
N LEU A 502 7.28 -6.29 35.45
CA LEU A 502 6.49 -5.85 34.30
C LEU A 502 7.07 -6.48 33.03
N THR A 503 6.23 -7.17 32.25
CA THR A 503 6.60 -7.71 30.94
C THR A 503 5.70 -7.13 29.87
N VAL A 504 6.27 -6.50 28.84
CA VAL A 504 5.52 -6.00 27.68
C VAL A 504 6.02 -6.73 26.45
N GLY A 505 5.10 -7.33 25.69
CA GLY A 505 5.43 -8.19 24.57
C GLY A 505 5.95 -9.56 24.98
N SER A 506 6.25 -10.37 23.98
CA SER A 506 6.85 -11.69 24.10
C SER A 506 8.02 -11.82 23.14
N PRO A 507 8.83 -12.89 23.22
CA PRO A 507 9.88 -13.16 22.22
C PRO A 507 9.35 -13.31 20.79
N ALA A 508 8.04 -13.54 20.60
CA ALA A 508 7.43 -13.72 19.28
C ALA A 508 6.67 -12.48 18.79
N ALA A 509 6.30 -11.54 19.67
CA ALA A 509 5.48 -10.40 19.29
C ALA A 509 5.68 -9.18 20.21
N SER A 510 5.82 -8.01 19.60
CA SER A 510 5.80 -6.72 20.30
C SER A 510 4.39 -6.33 20.73
N ARG A 511 4.28 -5.55 21.80
CA ARG A 511 3.02 -4.99 22.29
C ARG A 511 3.14 -3.50 22.56
N SER A 512 2.00 -2.82 22.51
CA SER A 512 1.93 -1.38 22.71
C SER A 512 0.96 -1.00 23.82
N VAL A 513 1.23 0.16 24.43
CA VAL A 513 0.28 0.88 25.28
C VAL A 513 -0.24 2.07 24.47
N LYS A 514 -1.54 2.09 24.22
CA LYS A 514 -2.22 3.12 23.41
C LYS A 514 -2.87 4.14 24.34
N LEU A 515 -2.81 5.41 23.94
CA LEU A 515 -3.47 6.51 24.63
C LEU A 515 -4.63 7.02 23.77
N ILE A 516 -5.81 7.16 24.36
CA ILE A 516 -6.98 7.73 23.67
C ILE A 516 -7.66 8.81 24.53
N ASN A 517 -8.50 9.61 23.88
CA ASN A 517 -9.42 10.57 24.52
C ASN A 517 -8.75 11.57 25.48
N GLY A 518 -7.54 12.04 25.14
CA GLY A 518 -6.79 13.04 25.90
C GLY A 518 -5.76 12.48 26.89
N ALA A 519 -5.55 11.15 26.90
CA ALA A 519 -4.55 10.54 27.78
C ALA A 519 -3.13 10.97 27.40
N LYS A 520 -2.30 11.27 28.39
CA LYS A 520 -0.93 11.78 28.23
C LYS A 520 0.07 10.83 28.86
N ALA A 521 1.18 10.57 28.16
CA ALA A 521 2.23 9.65 28.61
C ALA A 521 2.80 10.01 29.99
N ASN A 522 2.96 11.31 30.27
CA ASN A 522 3.55 11.82 31.52
C ASN A 522 2.71 11.44 32.75
N ASN A 523 1.43 11.16 32.56
CA ASN A 523 0.49 10.84 33.63
C ASN A 523 0.34 9.32 33.84
N VAL A 524 1.13 8.51 33.15
CA VAL A 524 1.15 7.06 33.31
C VAL A 524 2.40 6.67 34.10
N TYR A 525 2.23 5.94 35.19
CA TYR A 525 3.28 5.55 36.11
C TYR A 525 3.28 4.04 36.32
N TRP A 526 4.44 3.41 36.17
CA TRP A 526 4.65 2.00 36.42
C TRP A 526 5.62 1.83 37.59
N TYR A 527 5.07 1.45 38.73
CA TYR A 527 5.82 1.01 39.90
C TYR A 527 6.15 -0.47 39.74
N VAL A 528 7.44 -0.81 39.67
CA VAL A 528 7.92 -2.19 39.46
C VAL A 528 8.90 -2.58 40.55
N GLY A 529 8.50 -3.51 41.42
CA GLY A 529 9.27 -3.90 42.61
C GLY A 529 10.62 -4.56 42.35
N SER A 530 10.80 -5.13 41.16
CA SER A 530 12.04 -5.74 40.69
C SER A 530 12.37 -5.22 39.29
N SER A 531 12.11 -5.97 38.22
CA SER A 531 12.60 -5.67 36.87
C SER A 531 11.47 -5.51 35.84
N ALA A 532 11.68 -4.63 34.87
CA ALA A 532 10.80 -4.47 33.72
C ALA A 532 11.48 -4.97 32.43
N VAL A 533 10.79 -5.78 31.64
CA VAL A 533 11.23 -6.26 30.32
C VAL A 533 10.24 -5.77 29.27
N ILE A 534 10.70 -4.92 28.36
CA ILE A 534 9.86 -4.21 27.40
C ILE A 534 10.25 -4.61 25.98
N ASN A 535 9.29 -5.23 25.28
CA ASN A 535 9.36 -5.66 23.90
C ASN A 535 10.69 -6.33 23.55
N TYR A 536 10.98 -7.44 24.24
CA TYR A 536 12.22 -8.19 24.05
C TYR A 536 12.47 -8.58 22.57
N ALA A 537 11.41 -8.83 21.80
CA ALA A 537 11.50 -9.13 20.37
C ALA A 537 11.82 -7.93 19.46
N GLY A 538 11.88 -6.70 19.97
CA GLY A 538 11.94 -5.48 19.14
C GLY A 538 10.55 -4.90 18.87
N GLY A 539 10.49 -3.65 18.39
CA GLY A 539 9.26 -2.96 18.03
C GLY A 539 8.34 -2.58 19.21
N GLY A 540 7.12 -2.19 18.87
CA GLY A 540 6.07 -1.76 19.82
C GLY A 540 6.31 -0.40 20.47
N VAL A 541 5.25 0.15 21.07
CA VAL A 541 5.28 1.47 21.73
C VAL A 541 4.86 1.34 23.18
N MET A 542 5.80 1.51 24.09
CA MET A 542 5.55 1.64 25.52
C MET A 542 5.29 3.09 25.90
N VAL A 543 4.45 3.30 26.92
CA VAL A 543 4.05 4.64 27.38
C VAL A 543 4.16 4.71 28.89
N GLY A 544 4.69 5.82 29.39
CA GLY A 544 4.70 6.14 30.81
C GLY A 544 6.07 6.09 31.47
N ASN A 545 6.11 6.52 32.73
CA ASN A 545 7.30 6.52 33.55
C ASN A 545 7.45 5.14 34.19
N VAL A 546 8.39 4.34 33.69
CA VAL A 546 8.74 3.03 34.26
C VAL A 546 9.81 3.22 35.31
N ILE A 547 9.47 2.99 36.57
CA ILE A 547 10.40 3.05 37.69
C ILE A 547 10.49 1.67 38.34
N ALA A 548 11.61 1.01 38.08
CA ALA A 548 11.90 -0.35 38.52
C ALA A 548 13.02 -0.36 39.55
N ASN A 549 12.95 -1.26 40.55
CA ASN A 549 14.02 -1.34 41.54
C ASN A 549 15.31 -1.96 40.95
N ASN A 550 15.18 -3.07 40.23
CA ASN A 550 16.25 -3.99 39.83
C ASN A 550 16.43 -4.17 38.31
N GLY A 551 16.02 -3.19 37.51
CA GLY A 551 16.47 -3.07 36.13
C GLY A 551 15.34 -2.83 35.13
N VAL A 552 15.70 -2.26 33.98
CA VAL A 552 14.81 -2.10 32.85
C VAL A 552 15.52 -2.57 31.58
N THR A 553 14.91 -3.48 30.84
CA THR A 553 15.49 -4.03 29.60
C THR A 553 14.56 -3.77 28.43
N PHE A 554 15.12 -3.22 27.35
CA PHE A 554 14.44 -3.02 26.06
C PHE A 554 15.12 -3.83 24.98
N SER A 555 14.35 -4.68 24.30
CA SER A 555 14.82 -5.51 23.18
C SER A 555 15.98 -6.46 23.51
N ALA A 556 16.13 -7.50 22.70
CA ALA A 556 17.23 -8.45 22.80
C ALA A 556 18.45 -8.01 21.98
N PRO A 557 19.68 -8.39 22.38
CA PRO A 557 20.90 -8.17 21.60
C PRO A 557 20.86 -8.70 20.17
N ALA A 558 20.13 -9.80 19.93
CA ALA A 558 19.93 -10.37 18.60
C ALA A 558 19.29 -9.37 17.61
N ASN A 559 18.63 -8.33 18.12
CA ASN A 559 17.99 -7.29 17.32
C ASN A 559 18.90 -6.11 17.02
N SER A 560 20.18 -6.13 17.39
CA SER A 560 21.14 -5.04 17.17
C SER A 560 21.31 -4.64 15.70
N THR A 561 21.11 -5.59 14.77
CA THR A 561 21.28 -5.40 13.32
C THR A 561 19.98 -5.12 12.55
N THR A 562 18.85 -4.94 13.24
CA THR A 562 17.55 -4.73 12.57
C THR A 562 17.47 -3.38 11.85
N LEU A 563 16.66 -3.33 10.79
CA LEU A 563 16.45 -2.14 9.97
C LEU A 563 15.77 -1.02 10.75
N PRO A 564 16.00 0.27 10.39
CA PRO A 564 15.22 1.39 10.90
C PRO A 564 13.71 1.16 10.75
N GLY A 565 12.94 1.41 11.80
CA GLY A 565 11.50 1.16 11.87
C GLY A 565 11.08 -0.04 12.74
N ALA A 566 12.04 -0.83 13.23
CA ALA A 566 11.81 -1.94 14.15
C ALA A 566 12.21 -1.61 15.60
N GLU A 567 12.48 -0.35 15.91
CA GLU A 567 12.90 0.09 17.23
C GLU A 567 11.77 -0.06 18.25
N THR A 568 12.12 -0.49 19.47
CA THR A 568 11.21 -0.34 20.59
C THR A 568 11.15 1.13 20.99
N VAL A 569 9.94 1.69 21.06
CA VAL A 569 9.74 3.08 21.44
C VAL A 569 9.21 3.16 22.86
N LEU A 570 9.78 4.04 23.68
CA LEU A 570 9.22 4.47 24.95
C LEU A 570 8.89 5.96 24.87
N ASN A 571 7.62 6.31 25.05
CA ASN A 571 7.21 7.68 25.34
C ASN A 571 7.08 7.82 26.85
N GLY A 572 8.16 8.23 27.52
CA GLY A 572 8.26 8.14 28.97
C GLY A 572 9.68 8.09 29.50
N ARG A 573 9.85 7.49 30.68
CA ARG A 573 11.14 7.35 31.38
C ARG A 573 11.42 5.88 31.69
N ALA A 574 12.68 5.48 31.62
CA ALA A 574 13.17 4.15 31.99
C ALA A 574 14.16 4.27 33.14
N ILE A 575 13.68 4.05 34.35
CA ILE A 575 14.45 4.29 35.58
C ILE A 575 14.65 2.97 36.29
N SER A 576 15.91 2.59 36.53
CA SER A 576 16.31 1.58 37.49
C SER A 576 16.97 2.23 38.70
N LEU A 577 16.48 1.95 39.90
CA LEU A 577 16.98 2.56 41.14
C LEU A 577 18.32 1.94 41.60
N VAL A 578 18.53 0.65 41.33
CA VAL A 578 19.70 -0.10 41.79
C VAL A 578 20.48 -0.68 40.60
N SER A 579 19.81 -1.42 39.73
CA SER A 579 20.47 -2.15 38.64
C SER A 579 20.57 -1.34 37.35
N SER A 580 20.95 -2.00 36.25
CA SER A 580 21.22 -1.34 34.99
C SER A 580 19.94 -1.12 34.17
N VAL A 581 20.03 -0.19 33.22
CA VAL A 581 19.13 -0.13 32.08
C VAL A 581 19.86 -0.66 30.85
N THR A 582 19.26 -1.63 30.18
CA THR A 582 19.81 -2.24 28.95
C THR A 582 18.90 -1.95 27.77
N MET A 583 19.49 -1.53 26.65
CA MET A 583 18.77 -1.12 25.45
C MET A 583 19.40 -1.68 24.19
N VAL A 584 18.56 -2.03 23.23
CA VAL A 584 18.96 -2.40 21.87
C VAL A 584 17.98 -1.76 20.91
N ASN A 585 18.48 -0.94 19.97
CA ASN A 585 17.65 -0.26 18.96
C ASN A 585 16.38 0.34 19.58
N THR A 586 16.58 1.18 20.59
CA THR A 586 15.48 1.72 21.41
C THR A 586 15.39 3.24 21.25
N ILE A 587 14.18 3.76 21.04
CA ILE A 587 13.91 5.19 21.01
C ILE A 587 13.23 5.59 22.32
N ILE A 588 13.91 6.39 23.13
CA ILE A 588 13.35 6.97 24.36
C ILE A 588 12.99 8.43 24.08
N ASN A 589 11.70 8.72 24.05
CA ASN A 589 11.17 10.08 23.98
C ASN A 589 10.85 10.53 25.41
N VAL A 590 11.79 11.26 26.00
CA VAL A 590 11.63 11.75 27.36
C VAL A 590 10.60 12.85 27.33
N PRO A 591 9.53 12.74 28.13
CA PRO A 591 8.61 13.84 28.24
C PRO A 591 9.29 14.97 28.98
N VAL A 592 9.41 16.10 28.32
CA VAL A 592 10.04 17.28 28.90
C VAL A 592 9.17 17.82 30.05
N ASN A 593 9.85 18.33 31.07
CA ASN A 593 9.27 19.05 32.21
C ASN A 593 8.60 20.34 31.77
#